data_AF-A0A396HA00-F1
#
_entry.id   AF-A0A396HA00-F1
#
_cell.length_a   1.000
_cell.length_b   1.000
_cell.length_c   1.000
_cell.angle_alpha   90.00
_cell.angle_beta   90.00
_cell.angle_gamma   90.00
#
_symmetry.space_group_name_H-M   'P 1'
#
loop_
_entity.id
_entity.type
_entity.pdbx_description
1 polymer ?
#
loop_
_entity_poly.entity_id
_entity_poly.type
_entity_poly.pdbx_seq_one_letter_code
_entity_poly.pdbx_strand_id
1 'polypeptide(L)'
;MAMAVPAQTIAGYDRFPWDAILLQTNSALMNNTDPNVWASQIISTLRSTAVTLPSVDLAHRLVSHLFWNHHSPIAWKLLDIAASLNLLPPLLLVALLSTRIVPMRKVYPQAYRLYLELVKQYVLMLQFRNNSPNYEM
;
A
#
# COMPACT_ATOMS: atom_id res chain seq x y z
N MET A 1 27.79 -36.97 25.97
CA MET A 1 26.82 -37.26 24.90
C MET A 1 25.96 -36.01 24.73
N ALA A 2 26.37 -35.09 23.86
CA ALA A 2 25.69 -33.81 23.67
C ALA A 2 24.65 -33.95 22.54
N MET A 3 23.39 -33.74 22.87
CA MET A 3 22.29 -33.71 21.89
C MET A 3 22.33 -32.36 21.16
N ALA A 4 22.53 -32.42 19.84
CA ALA A 4 22.38 -31.28 18.95
C ALA A 4 20.88 -30.95 18.79
N VAL A 5 20.48 -29.76 19.22
CA VAL A 5 19.17 -29.18 18.96
C VAL A 5 19.13 -28.76 17.48
N PRO A 6 18.19 -29.26 16.66
CA PRO A 6 18.11 -28.83 15.27
C PRO A 6 17.52 -27.41 15.22
N ALA A 7 18.27 -26.50 14.61
CA ALA A 7 17.81 -25.18 14.21
C ALA A 7 16.68 -25.31 13.19
N GLN A 8 15.44 -25.23 13.65
CA GLN A 8 14.26 -25.19 12.78
C GLN A 8 13.87 -23.73 12.55
N THR A 9 14.43 -23.17 11.48
CA THR A 9 13.84 -22.19 10.54
C THR A 9 12.71 -21.29 11.06
N ILE A 10 13.06 -20.03 11.35
CA ILE A 10 12.19 -18.88 11.66
C ILE A 10 11.42 -18.36 10.41
N ALA A 11 11.41 -19.09 9.28
CA ALA A 11 10.91 -18.58 8.00
C ALA A 11 9.37 -18.64 7.80
N GLY A 12 8.60 -19.17 8.76
CA GLY A 12 7.17 -19.46 8.59
C GLY A 12 6.19 -18.40 9.12
N TYR A 13 6.59 -17.59 10.11
CA TYR A 13 5.67 -16.68 10.80
C TYR A 13 5.44 -15.35 10.06
N ASP A 14 6.36 -14.92 9.21
CA ASP A 14 6.26 -13.64 8.51
C ASP A 14 5.26 -13.64 7.34
N ARG A 15 4.78 -14.80 6.88
CA ARG A 15 3.84 -14.88 5.74
C ARG A 15 2.37 -14.74 6.13
N PHE A 16 2.03 -15.09 7.38
CA PHE A 16 0.65 -15.20 7.85
C PHE A 16 -0.19 -13.91 7.74
N PRO A 17 0.31 -12.71 8.14
CA PRO A 17 -0.51 -11.50 8.02
C PRO A 17 -0.72 -11.07 6.57
N TRP A 18 0.25 -11.29 5.70
CA TRP A 18 0.19 -10.81 4.32
C TRP A 18 -0.75 -11.66 3.48
N ASP A 19 -0.74 -12.97 3.66
CA ASP A 19 -1.68 -13.87 2.97
C ASP A 19 -3.13 -13.54 3.35
N ALA A 20 -3.38 -13.20 4.63
CA ALA A 20 -4.67 -12.73 5.09
C ALA A 20 -5.09 -11.39 4.44
N ILE A 21 -4.17 -10.41 4.34
CA ILE A 21 -4.43 -9.11 3.69
C ILE A 21 -4.69 -9.28 2.19
N LEU A 22 -3.97 -10.18 1.52
CA LEU A 22 -4.17 -10.46 0.09
C LEU A 22 -5.50 -11.18 -0.16
N LEU A 23 -5.90 -12.10 0.72
CA LEU A 23 -7.23 -12.72 0.68
C LEU A 23 -8.35 -11.70 0.91
N GLN A 24 -8.21 -10.83 1.92
CA GLN A 24 -9.14 -9.71 2.14
C GLN A 24 -9.21 -8.78 0.94
N THR A 25 -8.07 -8.48 0.32
CA THR A 25 -7.98 -7.68 -0.90
C THR A 25 -8.73 -8.32 -2.05
N ASN A 26 -8.51 -9.60 -2.33
CA ASN A 26 -9.25 -10.31 -3.38
C ASN A 26 -10.75 -10.36 -3.09
N SER A 27 -11.13 -10.66 -1.84
CA SER A 27 -12.54 -10.67 -1.43
C SER A 27 -13.20 -9.29 -1.58
N ALA A 28 -12.51 -8.21 -1.22
CA ALA A 28 -13.03 -6.85 -1.34
C ALA A 28 -13.17 -6.42 -2.82
N LEU A 29 -12.22 -6.83 -3.67
CA LEU A 29 -12.29 -6.61 -5.12
C LEU A 29 -13.47 -7.35 -5.76
N MET A 30 -13.70 -8.62 -5.39
CA MET A 30 -14.80 -9.42 -5.93
C MET A 30 -16.16 -8.93 -5.44
N ASN A 31 -16.26 -8.55 -4.17
CA ASN A 31 -17.52 -8.13 -3.55
C ASN A 31 -17.79 -6.62 -3.69
N ASN A 32 -16.93 -5.87 -4.39
CA ASN A 32 -16.99 -4.41 -4.54
C ASN A 32 -17.24 -3.69 -3.19
N THR A 33 -16.52 -4.14 -2.15
CA THR A 33 -16.69 -3.65 -0.78
C THR A 33 -16.25 -2.19 -0.68
N ASP A 34 -16.93 -1.40 0.15
CA ASP A 34 -16.59 0.00 0.36
C ASP A 34 -15.11 0.18 0.73
N PRO A 35 -14.36 1.04 0.02
CA PRO A 35 -12.92 1.22 0.24
C PRO A 35 -12.54 1.61 1.67
N ASN A 36 -13.42 2.32 2.38
CA ASN A 36 -13.22 2.68 3.79
C ASN A 36 -13.33 1.47 4.72
N VAL A 37 -14.29 0.59 4.48
CA VAL A 37 -14.48 -0.66 5.24
C VAL A 37 -13.30 -1.59 4.98
N TRP A 38 -12.88 -1.69 3.71
CA TRP A 38 -11.72 -2.47 3.32
C TRP A 38 -10.43 -1.96 3.99
N ALA A 39 -10.19 -0.64 4.01
CA ALA A 39 -9.05 -0.06 4.72
C ALA A 39 -9.08 -0.37 6.23
N SER A 40 -10.26 -0.30 6.86
CA SER A 40 -10.44 -0.64 8.27
C SER A 40 -10.11 -2.11 8.57
N GLN A 41 -10.49 -3.04 7.70
CA GLN A 41 -10.16 -4.47 7.81
C GLN A 41 -8.66 -4.73 7.69
N ILE A 42 -7.97 -4.04 6.77
CA ILE A 42 -6.52 -4.12 6.65
C ILE A 42 -5.86 -3.58 7.92
N ILE A 43 -6.33 -2.44 8.46
CA ILE A 43 -5.82 -1.86 9.71
C ILE A 43 -5.99 -2.82 10.88
N SER A 44 -7.17 -3.43 11.03
CA SER A 44 -7.43 -4.34 12.15
C SER A 44 -6.52 -5.57 12.11
N THR A 45 -6.30 -6.12 10.91
CA THR A 45 -5.39 -7.26 10.67
C THR A 45 -3.92 -6.90 10.93
N LEU A 46 -3.50 -5.70 10.55
CA LEU A 46 -2.13 -5.22 10.81
C LEU A 46 -1.91 -4.95 12.30
N ARG A 47 -2.90 -4.36 12.98
CA ARG A 47 -2.86 -4.13 14.42
C ARG A 47 -2.81 -5.43 15.22
N SER A 48 -3.56 -6.46 14.81
CA SER A 48 -3.51 -7.77 15.47
C SER A 48 -2.15 -8.47 15.30
N THR A 49 -1.36 -8.06 14.30
CA THR A 49 -0.05 -8.66 13.98
C THR A 49 1.12 -7.79 14.44
N ALA A 50 0.87 -6.75 15.24
CA ALA A 50 1.88 -5.83 15.78
C ALA A 50 2.84 -5.21 14.73
N VAL A 51 2.37 -5.02 13.50
CA VAL A 51 3.17 -4.40 12.43
C VAL A 51 3.29 -2.90 12.67
N THR A 52 4.51 -2.38 12.62
CA THR A 52 4.76 -0.93 12.72
C THR A 52 4.24 -0.22 11.48
N LEU A 53 3.37 0.77 11.68
CA LEU A 53 2.84 1.64 10.64
C LEU A 53 3.58 2.98 10.66
N PRO A 54 3.93 3.58 9.50
CA PRO A 54 3.65 3.12 8.13
C PRO A 54 4.55 1.95 7.68
N SER A 55 3.98 0.97 6.98
CA SER A 55 4.72 -0.24 6.54
C SER A 55 5.14 -0.15 5.07
N VAL A 56 6.46 -0.28 4.84
CA VAL A 56 7.09 -0.31 3.51
C VAL A 56 6.73 -1.61 2.77
N ASP A 57 6.71 -2.74 3.49
CA ASP A 57 6.39 -4.06 2.91
C ASP A 57 4.94 -4.14 2.42
N LEU A 58 4.01 -3.54 3.17
CA LEU A 58 2.61 -3.44 2.74
C LEU A 58 2.48 -2.69 1.41
N ALA A 59 3.25 -1.60 1.23
CA ALA A 59 3.22 -0.81 0.00
C ALA A 59 3.65 -1.64 -1.21
N HIS A 60 4.77 -2.34 -1.10
CA HIS A 60 5.30 -3.17 -2.18
C HIS A 60 4.34 -4.30 -2.56
N ARG A 61 3.78 -4.98 -1.55
CA ARG A 61 2.89 -6.12 -1.76
C ARG A 61 1.55 -5.69 -2.37
N LEU A 62 0.93 -4.63 -1.85
CA LEU A 62 -0.33 -4.11 -2.40
C LEU A 62 -0.15 -3.61 -3.83
N VAL A 63 0.89 -2.83 -4.11
CA VAL A 63 1.15 -2.34 -5.47
C VAL A 63 1.42 -3.51 -6.42
N SER A 64 2.21 -4.50 -6.01
CA SER A 64 2.49 -5.66 -6.85
C SER A 64 1.24 -6.49 -7.12
N HIS A 65 0.36 -6.69 -6.13
CA HIS A 65 -0.83 -7.52 -6.28
C HIS A 65 -1.95 -6.81 -7.04
N LEU A 66 -2.19 -5.53 -6.77
CA LEU A 66 -3.28 -4.77 -7.40
C LEU A 66 -2.98 -4.47 -8.88
N PHE A 67 -1.73 -4.11 -9.22
CA PHE A 67 -1.41 -3.64 -10.59
C PHE A 67 -1.09 -4.76 -11.59
N TRP A 68 -0.88 -6.00 -11.17
CA TRP A 68 -0.62 -7.10 -12.11
C TRP A 68 -1.91 -7.62 -12.78
N ASN A 69 -3.00 -7.71 -12.01
CA ASN A 69 -4.19 -8.44 -12.46
C ASN A 69 -5.44 -7.56 -12.61
N HIS A 70 -5.56 -6.42 -11.91
CA HIS A 70 -6.77 -5.63 -11.90
C HIS A 70 -6.46 -4.12 -11.87
N HIS A 71 -6.47 -3.47 -13.04
CA HIS A 71 -6.55 -2.00 -13.16
C HIS A 71 -7.94 -1.47 -12.71
N SER A 72 -8.39 -1.88 -11.52
CA SER A 72 -9.72 -1.55 -11.01
C SER A 72 -9.71 -0.18 -10.33
N PRO A 73 -10.70 0.69 -10.60
CA PRO A 73 -10.84 1.98 -9.93
C PRO A 73 -10.93 1.87 -8.40
N ILE A 74 -11.41 0.73 -7.87
CA ILE A 74 -11.55 0.53 -6.43
C ILE A 74 -10.20 0.33 -5.74
N ALA A 75 -9.22 -0.26 -6.44
CA ALA A 75 -7.86 -0.44 -5.95
C ALA A 75 -7.16 0.92 -5.76
N TRP A 76 -7.39 1.85 -6.68
CA TRP A 76 -6.91 3.23 -6.59
C TRP A 76 -7.50 3.98 -5.41
N LYS A 77 -8.81 3.84 -5.18
CA LYS A 77 -9.48 4.44 -4.01
C LYS A 77 -8.93 3.89 -2.70
N LEU A 78 -8.67 2.58 -2.61
CA LEU A 78 -8.02 2.01 -1.43
C LEU A 78 -6.65 2.64 -1.21
N LEU A 79 -5.81 2.74 -2.24
CA LEU A 79 -4.46 3.28 -2.11
C LEU A 79 -4.47 4.73 -1.61
N ASP A 80 -5.41 5.53 -2.08
CA ASP A 80 -5.60 6.91 -1.63
C ASP A 80 -6.03 6.98 -0.15
N ILE A 81 -6.98 6.13 0.25
CA ILE A 81 -7.41 6.03 1.66
C ILE A 81 -6.28 5.49 2.54
N ALA A 82 -5.56 4.48 2.08
CA ALA A 82 -4.47 3.87 2.84
C ALA A 82 -3.33 4.86 3.07
N ALA A 83 -2.99 5.66 2.06
CA ALA A 83 -2.01 6.72 2.19
C ALA A 83 -2.50 7.88 3.07
N SER A 84 -3.78 8.26 2.96
CA SER A 84 -4.40 9.28 3.82
C SER A 84 -4.41 8.88 5.30
N LEU A 85 -4.57 7.58 5.57
CA LEU A 85 -4.54 7.01 6.93
C LEU A 85 -3.12 6.68 7.44
N ASN A 86 -2.06 7.09 6.72
CA ASN A 86 -0.65 6.78 7.04
C ASN A 86 -0.37 5.28 7.23
N LEU A 87 -1.13 4.40 6.58
CA LEU A 87 -0.82 2.97 6.54
C LEU A 87 0.45 2.69 5.73
N LEU A 88 0.63 3.50 4.70
CA LEU A 88 1.68 3.40 3.70
C LEU A 88 2.42 4.73 3.63
N PRO A 89 3.75 4.74 3.43
CA PRO A 89 4.45 5.97 3.12
C PRO A 89 3.98 6.48 1.75
N PRO A 90 3.36 7.68 1.66
CA PRO A 90 2.75 8.16 0.42
C PRO A 90 3.77 8.39 -0.71
N LEU A 91 4.97 8.88 -0.36
CA LEU A 91 6.06 9.08 -1.32
C LEU A 91 6.57 7.76 -1.89
N LEU A 92 6.66 6.72 -1.06
CA LEU A 92 7.04 5.38 -1.50
C LEU A 92 5.99 4.82 -2.45
N LEU A 93 4.71 5.00 -2.13
CA LEU A 93 3.61 4.59 -3.00
C LEU A 93 3.74 5.23 -4.38
N VAL A 94 3.94 6.55 -4.46
CA VAL A 94 4.15 7.26 -5.73
C VAL A 94 5.36 6.73 -6.49
N ALA A 95 6.49 6.50 -5.80
CA ALA A 95 7.69 5.95 -6.41
C ALA A 95 7.43 4.55 -7.01
N LEU A 96 6.77 3.66 -6.28
CA LEU A 96 6.44 2.32 -6.75
C LEU A 96 5.49 2.34 -7.95
N LEU A 97 4.45 3.18 -7.90
CA LEU A 97 3.51 3.36 -8.99
C LEU A 97 4.20 3.90 -10.24
N SER A 98 5.17 4.81 -10.10
CA SER A 98 5.91 5.38 -11.24
C SER A 98 6.59 4.29 -12.08
N THR A 99 7.22 3.31 -11.42
CA THR A 99 7.93 2.21 -12.09
C THR A 99 7.02 1.29 -12.89
N ARG A 100 5.73 1.22 -12.54
CA ARG A 100 4.75 0.34 -13.18
C ARG A 100 3.91 1.07 -14.23
N ILE A 101 3.49 2.30 -13.94
CA ILE A 101 2.48 3.02 -14.75
C ILE A 101 3.13 3.87 -15.84
N VAL A 102 4.29 4.49 -15.59
CA VAL A 102 4.98 5.34 -16.57
C VAL A 102 5.35 4.58 -17.86
N PRO A 103 5.82 3.32 -17.79
CA PRO A 103 6.02 2.49 -18.97
C PRO A 103 4.71 2.18 -19.72
N MET A 104 3.61 1.98 -18.98
CA MET A 104 2.30 1.59 -19.53
C MET A 104 1.43 2.77 -19.98
N ARG A 105 1.96 4.00 -20.02
CA ARG A 105 1.22 5.24 -20.30
C ARG A 105 0.36 5.23 -21.58
N LYS A 106 0.80 4.50 -22.61
CA LYS A 106 0.07 4.40 -23.90
C LYS A 106 -1.01 3.32 -23.88
N VAL A 107 -0.86 2.31 -23.04
CA VAL A 107 -1.75 1.14 -22.96
C VAL A 107 -2.92 1.43 -22.03
N TYR A 108 -2.66 2.08 -20.89
CA TYR A 108 -3.67 2.41 -19.88
C TYR A 108 -3.65 3.91 -19.54
N PRO A 109 -4.16 4.78 -20.45
CA PRO A 109 -4.13 6.23 -20.25
C PRO A 109 -4.94 6.68 -19.02
N GLN A 110 -5.99 5.94 -18.65
CA GLN A 110 -6.78 6.22 -17.46
C GLN A 110 -5.99 6.01 -16.16
N ALA A 111 -5.23 4.92 -16.06
CA ALA A 111 -4.37 4.65 -14.90
C ALA A 111 -3.26 5.70 -14.77
N TYR A 112 -2.70 6.15 -15.89
CA TYR A 112 -1.73 7.25 -15.91
C TYR A 112 -2.33 8.58 -15.46
N ARG A 113 -3.57 8.88 -15.83
CA ARG A 113 -4.27 10.08 -15.34
C ARG A 113 -4.48 10.03 -13.82
N LEU A 114 -4.94 8.90 -13.28
CA LEU A 114 -5.11 8.73 -11.83
C LEU A 114 -3.77 8.85 -11.08
N TYR A 115 -2.70 8.30 -11.63
CA TYR A 115 -1.34 8.49 -11.10
C TYR A 115 -0.97 9.98 -11.00
N LEU A 116 -1.18 10.76 -12.05
CA LEU A 116 -0.86 12.19 -12.05
C LEU A 116 -1.68 12.99 -11.05
N GLU A 117 -2.97 12.68 -10.88
CA GLU A 117 -3.81 13.31 -9.84
C GLU A 117 -3.27 13.00 -8.44
N LEU A 118 -2.87 11.76 -8.18
CA LEU A 118 -2.24 11.35 -6.94
C LEU A 118 -0.95 12.14 -6.68
N VAL A 119 -0.07 12.22 -7.68
CA VAL A 119 1.20 12.99 -7.60
C VAL A 119 0.91 14.46 -7.30
N LYS A 120 -0.06 15.07 -7.98
CA LYS A 120 -0.45 16.46 -7.78
C LYS A 120 -0.89 16.70 -6.34
N GLN A 121 -1.73 15.84 -5.78
CA GLN A 121 -2.19 15.93 -4.39
C GLN A 121 -1.03 15.87 -3.39
N TYR A 122 -0.07 14.96 -3.57
CA TYR A 122 1.09 14.87 -2.69
C TYR A 122 2.06 16.04 -2.82
N VAL A 123 2.32 16.51 -4.04
CA VAL A 123 3.14 17.71 -4.25
C VAL A 123 2.51 18.91 -3.56
N LEU A 124 1.19 19.10 -3.68
CA LEU A 124 0.46 20.17 -2.98
C LEU A 124 0.55 20.02 -1.45
N MET A 125 0.40 18.80 -0.92
CA MET A 125 0.55 18.53 0.51
C MET A 125 1.96 18.88 1.02
N LEU A 126 3.00 18.57 0.25
CA LEU A 126 4.38 18.90 0.59
C LEU A 126 4.64 20.41 0.54
N GLN A 127 4.12 21.10 -0.48
CA GLN A 127 4.21 22.56 -0.59
C GLN A 127 3.52 23.24 0.61
N PHE A 128 2.35 22.76 1.02
CA PHE A 128 1.66 23.27 2.21
C PHE A 128 2.47 23.05 3.50
N ARG A 129 3.15 21.90 3.64
CA ARG A 129 4.04 21.64 4.77
C ARG A 129 5.25 22.57 4.79
N ASN A 130 5.85 22.83 3.63
CA ASN A 130 6.98 23.75 3.52
C ASN A 130 6.58 25.20 3.78
N ASN A 131 5.35 25.59 3.43
CA ASN A 131 4.82 26.93 3.64
C ASN A 131 4.23 27.13 5.06
N SER A 132 4.40 26.17 5.98
CA SER A 132 4.15 26.40 7.40
C SER A 132 5.26 27.30 7.96
N PRO A 133 4.93 28.33 8.76
CA PRO A 133 5.88 29.33 9.28
C PRO A 133 6.94 28.78 10.25
N ASN A 134 7.08 27.45 10.37
CA ASN A 134 8.11 26.77 11.16
C ASN A 134 9.48 26.70 10.46
N TYR A 135 9.64 27.28 9.26
CA TYR A 135 10.90 27.30 8.52
C TYR A 135 11.43 28.71 8.24
N GLU A 136 10.90 29.74 8.92
CA GLU A 136 11.57 31.04 8.98
C GLU A 136 12.66 30.96 10.07
N MET A 137 13.90 30.72 9.64
CA MET A 137 15.11 30.98 10.44
C MET A 137 15.56 32.42 10.22
#